data_AF-A0A178FHA9-F1
#
_entry.id   AF-A0A178FHA9-F1
#
_cell.length_a   1.000
_cell.length_b   1.000
_cell.length_c   1.000
_cell.angle_alpha   90.00
_cell.angle_beta   90.00
_cell.angle_gamma   90.00
#
_symmetry.space_group_name_H-M   'P 1'
#
loop_
_entity.id
_entity.type
_entity.pdbx_description
1 polymer ?
#
loop_
_entity_poly.entity_id
_entity_poly.type
_entity_poly.pdbx_seq_one_letter_code
_entity_poly.pdbx_strand_id
1 'polypeptide(L)'
;MPLDTIYLTRHGPKPSQLRLNWSIDLSTGIYHAHYPTPTGIPVDPTLTGPGVRQSHELASYTIQPTVDALREFEMKENVDLRVRVENGLGEWFGYSSFFKHPSPASIKDLDPLFPSLIDPAYTAHVYPNPSGETIAQLHDRVATALDAVIADVDREIQEYERTHPEKARESHAIIICGHAAPLIAMGRALTGNMPEDSSTDDFKVFTAGMSTFKRRALGSRSSDESSLTSGRFASSWRGGNGVGGGWDCVVNGECKYLSNGAERGWHFHGEEDFNSMPSSGVVEDSGSRDDIPRAATKL
;
A
#
# COMPACT_ATOMS: atom_id res chain seq x y z
N MET A 1 8.33 16.91 -17.84
CA MET A 1 7.96 17.31 -16.48
C MET A 1 8.08 16.09 -15.59
N PRO A 2 8.40 16.21 -14.29
CA PRO A 2 8.41 15.06 -13.40
C PRO A 2 6.99 14.49 -13.24
N LEU A 3 6.90 13.27 -12.69
CA LEU A 3 5.65 12.65 -12.27
C LEU A 3 4.83 13.62 -11.42
N ASP A 4 3.60 13.93 -11.85
CA ASP A 4 2.77 14.96 -11.19
C ASP A 4 1.62 14.38 -10.37
N THR A 5 1.22 13.12 -10.62
CA THR A 5 0.08 12.49 -9.94
C THR A 5 0.42 11.10 -9.41
N ILE A 6 0.05 10.84 -8.16
CA ILE A 6 0.08 9.49 -7.57
C ILE A 6 -1.32 9.14 -7.07
N TYR A 7 -1.81 7.98 -7.50
CA TYR A 7 -3.01 7.36 -6.97
C TYR A 7 -2.62 6.24 -6.00
N LEU A 8 -3.17 6.28 -4.78
CA LEU A 8 -3.00 5.23 -3.79
C LEU A 8 -4.33 4.51 -3.59
N THR A 9 -4.36 3.19 -3.79
CA THR A 9 -5.57 2.38 -3.60
C THR A 9 -5.30 1.18 -2.73
N ARG A 10 -6.28 0.82 -1.89
CA ARG A 10 -6.23 -0.44 -1.13
C ARG A 10 -6.80 -1.57 -1.95
N HIS A 11 -6.30 -2.77 -1.77
CA HIS A 11 -6.95 -3.97 -2.27
C HIS A 11 -8.42 -4.10 -1.80
N GLY A 12 -9.26 -4.82 -2.54
CA GLY A 12 -10.64 -5.12 -2.15
C GLY A 12 -10.74 -6.08 -0.96
N PRO A 13 -11.94 -6.31 -0.38
CA PRO A 13 -12.12 -7.18 0.76
C PRO A 13 -11.59 -8.60 0.56
N LYS A 14 -10.75 -9.03 1.50
CA LYS A 14 -10.24 -10.41 1.62
C LYS A 14 -10.88 -11.11 2.83
N PRO A 15 -10.97 -12.46 2.86
CA PRO A 15 -11.47 -13.18 4.03
C PRO A 15 -10.69 -12.88 5.32
N SER A 16 -9.43 -12.48 5.25
CA SER A 16 -8.63 -12.10 6.43
C SER A 16 -9.21 -10.87 7.14
N GLN A 17 -9.77 -9.94 6.38
CA GLN A 17 -10.45 -8.76 6.94
C GLN A 17 -11.80 -9.13 7.58
N LEU A 18 -12.37 -10.30 7.26
CA LEU A 18 -13.51 -10.89 7.97
C LEU A 18 -13.09 -11.59 9.28
N ARG A 19 -11.81 -11.53 9.68
CA ARG A 19 -11.22 -12.23 10.83
C ARG A 19 -11.24 -13.77 10.73
N LEU A 20 -11.23 -14.32 9.50
CA LEU A 20 -11.49 -15.75 9.28
C LEU A 20 -10.45 -16.49 8.42
N ASN A 21 -9.36 -15.85 7.99
CA ASN A 21 -8.49 -16.49 6.98
C ASN A 21 -7.23 -17.16 7.50
N TRP A 22 -6.61 -16.62 8.55
CA TRP A 22 -5.40 -17.20 9.10
C TRP A 22 -5.28 -16.93 10.60
N SER A 23 -4.51 -17.78 11.27
CA SER A 23 -4.09 -17.65 12.66
C SER A 23 -2.58 -17.81 12.77
N ILE A 24 -2.00 -17.37 13.89
CA ILE A 24 -0.59 -17.59 14.21
C ILE A 24 -0.48 -18.23 15.58
N ASP A 25 0.33 -19.27 15.70
CA ASP A 25 0.79 -19.77 16.99
C ASP A 25 1.99 -18.93 17.46
N LEU A 26 1.79 -18.09 18.47
CA LEU A 26 2.83 -17.18 18.98
C LEU A 26 4.01 -17.91 19.63
N SER A 27 3.84 -19.16 20.04
CA SER A 27 4.92 -19.96 20.64
C SER A 27 5.88 -20.53 19.59
N THR A 28 5.37 -20.82 18.39
CA THR A 28 6.14 -21.42 17.29
C THR A 28 6.40 -20.43 16.15
N GLY A 29 5.66 -19.33 16.07
CA GLY A 29 5.68 -18.39 14.96
C GLY A 29 5.04 -18.94 13.68
N ILE A 30 4.34 -20.07 13.75
CA ILE A 30 3.77 -20.75 12.58
C ILE A 30 2.40 -20.16 12.26
N TYR A 31 2.23 -19.75 11.00
CA TYR A 31 0.96 -19.28 10.47
C TYR A 31 0.16 -20.45 9.91
N HIS A 32 -1.14 -20.45 10.18
CA HIS A 32 -2.09 -21.43 9.68
C HIS A 32 -3.18 -20.75 8.88
N ALA A 33 -3.35 -21.15 7.62
CA ALA A 33 -4.48 -20.71 6.82
C ALA A 33 -5.70 -21.60 7.11
N HIS A 34 -6.87 -21.00 7.27
CA HIS A 34 -8.13 -21.75 7.37
C HIS A 34 -8.57 -22.30 6.02
N TYR A 35 -8.11 -21.69 4.93
CA TYR A 35 -8.35 -22.11 3.55
C TYR A 35 -7.05 -22.08 2.75
N PRO A 36 -6.86 -22.99 1.76
CA PRO A 36 -5.69 -22.96 0.89
C PRO A 36 -5.55 -21.61 0.18
N THR A 37 -4.33 -21.10 0.12
CA THR A 37 -3.98 -19.90 -0.65
C THR A 37 -3.32 -20.31 -1.98
N PRO A 38 -3.48 -19.55 -3.07
CA PRO A 38 -2.90 -19.89 -4.38
C PRO A 38 -1.37 -20.01 -4.35
N THR A 39 -0.71 -19.26 -3.47
CA THR A 39 0.74 -19.24 -3.30
C THR A 39 1.22 -20.23 -2.22
N GLY A 40 0.32 -20.86 -1.48
CA GLY A 40 0.63 -21.67 -0.31
C GLY A 40 1.09 -20.87 0.92
N ILE A 41 1.23 -19.55 0.80
CA ILE A 41 1.59 -18.66 1.91
C ILE A 41 0.34 -18.40 2.77
N PRO A 42 0.35 -18.69 4.08
CA PRO A 42 -0.88 -18.66 4.87
C PRO A 42 -1.59 -17.30 4.97
N VAL A 43 -0.81 -16.22 4.93
CA VAL A 43 -1.26 -14.83 5.04
C VAL A 43 -1.60 -14.18 3.71
N ASP A 44 -1.65 -14.97 2.62
CA ASP A 44 -1.87 -14.49 1.25
C ASP A 44 -3.22 -14.96 0.64
N PRO A 45 -4.37 -14.56 1.21
CA PRO A 45 -5.66 -14.94 0.66
C PRO A 45 -6.01 -14.21 -0.64
N THR A 46 -6.87 -14.85 -1.41
CA THR A 46 -7.58 -14.25 -2.53
C THR A 46 -8.61 -13.21 -2.08
N LEU A 47 -9.07 -12.39 -3.02
CA LEU A 47 -10.23 -11.51 -2.81
C LEU A 47 -11.50 -12.32 -2.62
N THR A 48 -12.42 -11.79 -1.82
CA THR A 48 -13.80 -12.30 -1.74
C THR A 48 -14.58 -11.92 -3.02
N GLY A 49 -15.74 -12.53 -3.26
CA GLY A 49 -16.65 -12.13 -4.35
C GLY A 49 -16.98 -10.63 -4.36
N PRO A 50 -17.36 -10.02 -3.21
CA PRO A 50 -17.46 -8.56 -3.10
C PRO A 50 -16.17 -7.81 -3.42
N GLY A 51 -15.01 -8.32 -3.00
CA GLY A 51 -13.72 -7.70 -3.32
C GLY A 51 -13.35 -7.73 -4.80
N VAL A 52 -13.72 -8.78 -5.52
CA VAL A 52 -13.58 -8.82 -6.99
C VAL A 52 -14.49 -7.77 -7.63
N ARG A 53 -15.75 -7.64 -7.19
CA ARG A 53 -16.66 -6.60 -7.71
C ARG A 53 -16.13 -5.18 -7.47
N GLN A 54 -15.66 -4.88 -6.27
CA GLN A 54 -15.06 -3.58 -5.98
C GLN A 54 -13.83 -3.31 -6.86
N SER A 55 -13.02 -4.34 -7.18
CA SER A 55 -11.88 -4.17 -8.09
C SER A 55 -12.31 -3.80 -9.52
N HIS A 56 -13.44 -4.34 -9.99
CA HIS A 56 -14.02 -3.96 -11.28
C HIS A 56 -14.57 -2.54 -11.26
N GLU A 57 -15.28 -2.14 -10.19
CA GLU A 57 -15.80 -0.77 -10.04
C GLU A 57 -14.66 0.26 -10.00
N LEU A 58 -13.59 -0.02 -9.25
CA LEU A 58 -12.37 0.80 -9.24
C LEU A 58 -11.73 0.87 -10.62
N ALA A 59 -11.57 -0.27 -11.31
CA ALA A 59 -11.00 -0.29 -12.65
C ALA A 59 -11.83 0.56 -13.62
N SER A 60 -13.16 0.41 -13.63
CA SER A 60 -14.05 1.22 -14.48
C SER A 60 -13.93 2.73 -14.21
N TYR A 61 -13.68 3.13 -12.97
CA TYR A 61 -13.50 4.53 -12.59
C TYR A 61 -12.12 5.10 -12.96
N THR A 62 -11.08 4.26 -13.05
CA THR A 62 -9.67 4.71 -13.10
C THR A 62 -8.91 4.18 -14.30
N ILE A 63 -8.61 2.88 -14.27
CA ILE A 63 -7.65 2.20 -15.14
C ILE A 63 -8.30 1.88 -16.49
N GLN A 64 -9.57 1.47 -16.51
CA GLN A 64 -10.23 0.96 -17.70
C GLN A 64 -10.31 1.99 -18.84
N PRO A 65 -10.72 3.26 -18.61
CA PRO A 65 -10.71 4.26 -19.67
C PRO A 65 -9.32 4.50 -20.26
N THR A 66 -8.28 4.48 -19.42
CA THR A 66 -6.89 4.65 -19.85
C THR A 66 -6.37 3.42 -20.57
N VAL A 67 -6.62 2.22 -20.05
CA VAL A 67 -6.19 0.95 -20.67
C VAL A 67 -6.91 0.73 -21.99
N ASP A 68 -8.21 1.04 -22.10
CA ASP A 68 -8.94 0.93 -23.36
C ASP A 68 -8.40 1.91 -24.39
N ALA A 69 -8.17 3.18 -24.01
CA ALA A 69 -7.51 4.14 -24.88
C ALA A 69 -6.12 3.64 -25.31
N LEU A 70 -5.31 3.15 -24.38
CA LEU A 70 -3.97 2.63 -24.66
C LEU A 70 -3.98 1.36 -25.51
N ARG A 71 -4.97 0.48 -25.38
CA ARG A 71 -5.15 -0.72 -26.22
C ARG A 71 -5.53 -0.37 -27.66
N GLU A 72 -6.29 0.72 -27.85
CA GLU A 72 -6.51 1.28 -29.19
C GLU A 72 -5.19 1.81 -29.81
N PHE A 73 -4.23 2.24 -28.97
CA PHE A 73 -2.86 2.60 -29.37
C PHE A 73 -1.88 1.42 -29.46
N GLU A 74 -2.08 0.30 -28.73
CA GLU A 74 -1.25 -0.92 -28.79
C GLU A 74 -1.17 -1.50 -30.20
N MET A 75 -2.21 -1.30 -31.01
CA MET A 75 -2.19 -1.70 -32.42
C MET A 75 -1.23 -0.85 -33.28
N LYS A 76 -0.59 0.19 -32.71
CA LYS A 76 0.26 1.16 -33.41
C LYS A 76 1.63 1.39 -32.74
N GLU A 77 1.73 1.34 -31.42
CA GLU A 77 2.98 1.49 -30.66
C GLU A 77 3.08 0.47 -29.53
N ASN A 78 4.30 0.03 -29.20
CA ASN A 78 4.59 -1.00 -28.20
C ASN A 78 4.32 -0.48 -26.76
N VAL A 79 3.05 -0.42 -26.35
CA VAL A 79 2.64 0.02 -25.00
C VAL A 79 2.98 -1.08 -23.98
N ASP A 80 3.65 -0.70 -22.88
CA ASP A 80 3.90 -1.61 -21.77
C ASP A 80 2.80 -1.48 -20.71
N LEU A 81 1.92 -2.49 -20.63
CA LEU A 81 0.84 -2.58 -19.65
C LEU A 81 1.20 -3.47 -18.45
N ARG A 82 2.48 -3.81 -18.27
CA ARG A 82 2.92 -4.69 -17.18
C ARG A 82 2.91 -3.97 -15.82
N VAL A 83 2.72 -4.76 -14.78
CA VAL A 83 2.67 -4.33 -13.38
C VAL A 83 4.02 -4.61 -12.71
N ARG A 84 4.56 -3.59 -12.04
CA ARG A 84 5.77 -3.69 -11.21
C ARG A 84 5.40 -4.18 -9.81
N VAL A 85 6.12 -5.17 -9.30
CA VAL A 85 5.94 -5.70 -7.93
C VAL A 85 6.98 -5.08 -7.01
N GLU A 86 6.57 -4.13 -6.18
CA GLU A 86 7.45 -3.43 -5.22
C GLU A 86 7.20 -3.91 -3.78
N ASN A 87 8.08 -4.78 -3.28
CA ASN A 87 8.01 -5.36 -1.94
C ASN A 87 8.12 -4.32 -0.82
N GLY A 88 8.85 -3.23 -1.04
CA GLY A 88 9.08 -2.15 -0.09
C GLY A 88 7.82 -1.35 0.24
N LEU A 89 6.77 -1.49 -0.57
CA LEU A 89 5.42 -0.93 -0.36
C LEU A 89 4.41 -1.99 0.09
N GLY A 90 4.86 -3.24 0.30
CA GLY A 90 4.05 -4.37 0.73
C GLY A 90 3.60 -4.29 2.20
N GLU A 91 2.78 -5.27 2.59
CA GLU A 91 2.13 -5.40 3.89
C GLU A 91 3.06 -5.13 5.09
N TRP A 92 2.45 -4.69 6.18
CA TRP A 92 3.13 -4.50 7.46
C TRP A 92 2.82 -5.64 8.43
N PHE A 93 3.85 -6.13 9.09
CA PHE A 93 3.73 -6.95 10.28
C PHE A 93 4.44 -6.26 11.44
N GLY A 94 3.78 -6.21 12.61
CA GLY A 94 4.39 -5.71 13.83
C GLY A 94 5.67 -6.47 14.18
N TYR A 95 6.61 -5.79 14.84
CA TYR A 95 7.91 -6.39 15.17
C TYR A 95 7.79 -7.57 16.15
N SER A 96 8.55 -8.63 15.89
CA SER A 96 8.73 -9.80 16.74
C SER A 96 10.22 -10.13 16.91
N SER A 97 10.64 -10.31 18.15
CA SER A 97 12.01 -10.75 18.46
C SER A 97 12.20 -12.27 18.45
N PHE A 98 11.10 -13.04 18.31
CA PHE A 98 11.08 -14.49 18.55
C PHE A 98 10.55 -15.33 17.38
N PHE A 99 10.03 -14.72 16.31
CA PHE A 99 9.72 -15.40 15.06
C PHE A 99 9.89 -14.49 13.83
N LYS A 100 9.75 -15.06 12.63
CA LYS A 100 9.76 -14.34 11.36
C LYS A 100 8.41 -14.42 10.66
N HIS A 101 8.03 -13.34 10.00
CA HIS A 101 6.83 -13.25 9.19
C HIS A 101 7.06 -13.86 7.79
N PRO A 102 6.00 -14.35 7.14
CA PRO A 102 6.09 -14.82 5.76
C PRO A 102 6.46 -13.69 4.81
N SER A 103 7.38 -13.96 3.88
CA SER A 103 7.62 -13.11 2.72
C SER A 103 6.55 -13.36 1.65
N PRO A 104 6.20 -12.36 0.82
CA PRO A 104 5.35 -12.59 -0.34
C PRO A 104 6.00 -13.55 -1.35
N ALA A 105 5.17 -14.13 -2.21
CA ALA A 105 5.62 -15.08 -3.23
C ALA A 105 6.60 -14.46 -4.23
N SER A 106 7.47 -15.28 -4.81
CA SER A 106 8.40 -14.83 -5.84
C SER A 106 7.68 -14.56 -7.17
N ILE A 107 8.29 -13.78 -8.08
CA ILE A 107 7.75 -13.58 -9.43
C ILE A 107 7.53 -14.92 -10.15
N LYS A 108 8.42 -15.89 -9.93
CA LYS A 108 8.29 -17.25 -10.51
C LYS A 108 7.00 -17.95 -10.06
N ASP A 109 6.55 -17.70 -8.83
CA ASP A 109 5.34 -18.30 -8.28
C ASP A 109 4.08 -17.48 -8.64
N LEU A 110 4.22 -16.17 -8.86
CA LEU A 110 3.12 -15.27 -9.25
C LEU A 110 2.81 -15.28 -10.76
N ASP A 111 3.82 -15.45 -11.61
CA ASP A 111 3.66 -15.42 -13.08
C ASP A 111 2.63 -16.44 -13.60
N PRO A 112 2.60 -17.70 -13.12
CA PRO A 112 1.56 -18.65 -13.51
C PRO A 112 0.14 -18.25 -13.10
N LEU A 113 0.00 -17.40 -12.07
CA LEU A 113 -1.30 -16.92 -11.58
C LEU A 113 -1.77 -15.66 -12.34
N PHE A 114 -0.83 -14.87 -12.86
CA PHE A 114 -1.07 -13.62 -13.58
C PHE A 114 -0.22 -13.55 -14.86
N PRO A 115 -0.48 -14.43 -15.84
CA PRO A 115 0.41 -14.62 -16.98
C PRO A 115 0.55 -13.34 -17.80
N SER A 116 1.81 -12.98 -18.10
CA SER A 116 2.19 -11.80 -18.90
C SER A 116 1.80 -10.44 -18.30
N LEU A 117 1.25 -10.40 -17.09
CA LEU A 117 0.88 -9.15 -16.43
C LEU A 117 2.05 -8.53 -15.67
N ILE A 118 2.94 -9.34 -15.11
CA ILE A 118 4.01 -8.84 -14.23
C ILE A 118 5.26 -8.51 -15.05
N ASP A 119 5.94 -7.41 -14.71
CA ASP A 119 7.25 -7.10 -15.28
C ASP A 119 8.36 -7.90 -14.56
N PRO A 120 8.97 -8.92 -15.21
CA PRO A 120 10.03 -9.71 -14.58
C PRO A 120 11.36 -8.97 -14.46
N ALA A 121 11.53 -7.82 -15.13
CA ALA A 121 12.77 -7.04 -15.07
C ALA A 121 12.82 -6.08 -13.88
N TYR A 122 11.65 -5.77 -13.29
CA TYR A 122 11.58 -4.88 -12.14
C TYR A 122 12.09 -5.56 -10.88
N THR A 123 12.94 -4.86 -10.13
CA THR A 123 13.47 -5.33 -8.84
C THR A 123 13.08 -4.36 -7.75
N ALA A 124 12.45 -4.87 -6.69
CA ALA A 124 12.06 -4.08 -5.54
C ALA A 124 13.27 -3.36 -4.89
N HIS A 125 13.09 -2.10 -4.53
CA HIS A 125 14.16 -1.27 -3.97
C HIS A 125 14.49 -1.63 -2.53
N VAL A 126 13.46 -2.02 -1.76
CA VAL A 126 13.57 -2.32 -0.33
C VAL A 126 12.71 -3.54 -0.04
N TYR A 127 13.11 -4.36 0.94
CA TYR A 127 12.32 -5.49 1.41
C TYR A 127 11.91 -5.26 2.87
N PRO A 128 10.68 -5.64 3.25
CA PRO A 128 10.26 -5.62 4.66
C PRO A 128 11.19 -6.46 5.52
N ASN A 129 11.40 -6.03 6.76
CA ASN A 129 12.18 -6.82 7.72
C ASN A 129 11.44 -8.13 8.02
N PRO A 130 12.08 -9.32 7.85
CA PRO A 130 11.44 -10.59 8.16
C PRO A 130 10.98 -10.74 9.62
N SER A 131 11.58 -9.98 10.56
CA SER A 131 11.15 -9.94 11.96
C SER A 131 10.03 -8.93 12.22
N GLY A 132 9.44 -8.33 11.17
CA GLY A 132 8.45 -7.27 11.32
C GLY A 132 9.09 -5.93 11.67
N GLU A 133 8.25 -4.91 11.82
CA GLU A 133 8.67 -3.51 11.92
C GLU A 133 7.84 -2.81 13.00
N THR A 134 8.46 -1.91 13.76
CA THR A 134 7.69 -0.92 14.53
C THR A 134 6.97 0.04 13.58
N ILE A 135 5.98 0.79 14.06
CA ILE A 135 5.30 1.79 13.23
C ILE A 135 6.30 2.79 12.64
N ALA A 136 7.28 3.25 13.43
CA ALA A 136 8.32 4.15 12.94
C ALA A 136 9.16 3.51 11.81
N GLN A 137 9.58 2.26 11.98
CA GLN A 137 10.34 1.51 10.98
C GLN A 137 9.54 1.30 9.69
N LEU A 138 8.24 1.01 9.79
CA LEU A 138 7.34 0.94 8.62
C LEU A 138 7.37 2.25 7.82
N HIS A 139 7.23 3.39 8.48
CA HIS A 139 7.24 4.69 7.80
C HIS A 139 8.58 4.96 7.11
N ASP A 140 9.71 4.62 7.76
CA ASP A 140 11.04 4.80 7.16
C ASP A 140 11.27 3.87 5.96
N ARG A 141 10.83 2.59 6.02
CA ARG A 141 10.85 1.67 4.88
C ARG A 141 10.04 2.23 3.73
N VAL A 142 8.78 2.58 3.98
CA VAL A 142 7.84 3.05 2.96
C VAL A 142 8.34 4.34 2.32
N ALA A 143 8.85 5.29 3.11
CA ALA A 143 9.45 6.50 2.58
C ALA A 143 10.66 6.21 1.69
N THR A 144 11.54 5.29 2.10
CA THR A 144 12.72 4.90 1.32
C THR A 144 12.33 4.24 -0.01
N ALA A 145 11.38 3.30 0.03
CA ALA A 145 10.90 2.61 -1.16
C ALA A 145 10.19 3.60 -2.12
N LEU A 146 9.33 4.45 -1.58
CA LEU A 146 8.54 5.39 -2.38
C LEU A 146 9.41 6.48 -3.02
N ASP A 147 10.42 7.01 -2.31
CA ASP A 147 11.37 7.97 -2.88
C ASP A 147 12.15 7.35 -4.06
N ALA A 148 12.58 6.08 -3.93
CA ALA A 148 13.27 5.38 -5.00
C ALA A 148 12.36 5.11 -6.22
N VAL A 149 11.11 4.67 -5.99
CA VAL A 149 10.11 4.48 -7.05
C VAL A 149 9.86 5.79 -7.79
N ILE A 150 9.66 6.90 -7.06
CA ILE A 150 9.43 8.21 -7.67
C ILE A 150 10.64 8.65 -8.50
N ALA A 151 11.86 8.47 -7.99
CA ALA A 151 13.09 8.83 -8.70
C ALA A 151 13.28 8.02 -9.98
N ASP A 152 12.92 6.74 -9.97
CA ASP A 152 12.96 5.87 -11.15
C ASP A 152 11.95 6.31 -12.20
N VAL A 153 10.71 6.58 -11.80
CA VAL A 153 9.66 7.07 -12.70
C VAL A 153 10.01 8.44 -13.28
N ASP A 154 10.55 9.37 -12.48
CA ASP A 154 10.99 10.68 -12.97
C ASP A 154 12.09 10.56 -14.03
N ARG A 155 13.03 9.63 -13.84
CA ARG A 155 14.10 9.34 -14.80
C ARG A 155 13.56 8.75 -16.10
N GLU A 156 12.63 7.82 -16.00
CA GLU A 156 11.96 7.21 -17.17
C GLU A 156 11.19 8.25 -17.98
N ILE A 157 10.43 9.13 -17.32
CA ILE A 157 9.72 10.23 -17.97
C ILE A 157 10.70 11.18 -18.65
N GLN A 158 11.79 11.56 -17.97
CA GLN A 158 12.79 12.45 -18.56
C GLN A 158 13.42 11.86 -19.83
N GLU A 159 13.74 10.57 -19.82
CA GLU A 159 14.28 9.88 -20.99
C GLU A 159 13.24 9.76 -22.13
N TYR A 160 11.98 9.51 -21.77
CA TYR A 160 10.88 9.50 -22.73
C TYR A 160 10.71 10.85 -23.42
N GLU A 161 10.64 11.95 -22.66
CA GLU A 161 10.52 13.31 -23.20
C GLU A 161 11.74 13.72 -24.04
N ARG A 162 12.95 13.24 -23.67
CA ARG A 162 14.16 13.49 -24.45
C ARG A 162 14.07 12.88 -25.85
N THR A 163 13.41 11.72 -25.97
CA THR A 163 13.24 10.99 -27.23
C THR A 163 11.95 11.37 -27.97
N HIS A 164 10.98 11.97 -27.27
CA HIS A 164 9.67 12.41 -27.79
C HIS A 164 9.37 13.86 -27.38
N PRO A 165 10.08 14.86 -27.94
CA PRO A 165 9.94 16.26 -27.52
C PRO A 165 8.54 16.84 -27.74
N GLU A 166 7.77 16.29 -28.67
CA GLU A 166 6.38 16.67 -28.95
C GLU A 166 5.40 16.30 -27.83
N LYS A 167 5.75 15.28 -27.03
CA LYS A 167 4.99 14.86 -25.83
C LYS A 167 5.55 15.48 -24.54
N ALA A 168 6.56 16.35 -24.66
CA ALA A 168 7.14 17.00 -23.49
C ALA A 168 6.07 17.84 -22.78
N ARG A 169 6.04 17.74 -21.45
CA ARG A 169 5.09 18.43 -20.56
C ARG A 169 3.66 17.89 -20.60
N GLU A 170 3.46 16.68 -21.08
CA GLU A 170 2.25 15.94 -20.76
C GLU A 170 2.21 15.57 -19.27
N SER A 171 1.00 15.28 -18.77
CA SER A 171 0.81 14.87 -17.37
C SER A 171 1.10 13.38 -17.24
N HIS A 172 1.82 13.01 -16.19
CA HIS A 172 2.18 11.64 -15.88
C HIS A 172 1.62 11.23 -14.52
N ALA A 173 1.08 10.02 -14.47
CA ALA A 173 0.51 9.45 -13.28
C ALA A 173 0.94 7.99 -13.07
N ILE A 174 1.03 7.58 -11.81
CA ILE A 174 1.14 6.18 -11.42
C ILE A 174 0.01 5.83 -10.45
N ILE A 175 -0.36 4.54 -10.42
CA ILE A 175 -1.24 3.97 -9.40
C ILE A 175 -0.47 2.93 -8.59
N ILE A 176 -0.58 3.02 -7.27
CA ILE A 176 0.02 2.08 -6.33
C ILE A 176 -1.11 1.38 -5.58
N CYS A 177 -1.16 0.06 -5.70
CA CYS A 177 -2.09 -0.78 -4.96
C CYS A 177 -1.38 -1.40 -3.75
N GLY A 178 -1.94 -1.22 -2.56
CA GLY A 178 -1.30 -1.68 -1.32
C GLY A 178 -2.28 -2.10 -0.22
N HIS A 179 -1.76 -2.08 1.01
CA HIS A 179 -2.46 -2.48 2.24
C HIS A 179 -2.69 -1.27 3.16
N ALA A 180 -3.61 -1.37 4.12
CA ALA A 180 -4.02 -0.23 4.95
C ALA A 180 -2.86 0.51 5.62
N ALA A 181 -2.02 -0.21 6.38
CA ALA A 181 -0.92 0.39 7.11
C ALA A 181 0.15 1.01 6.19
N PRO A 182 0.65 0.32 5.15
CA PRO A 182 1.53 0.95 4.16
C PRO A 182 0.90 2.16 3.47
N LEU A 183 -0.40 2.18 3.17
CA LEU A 183 -1.03 3.33 2.53
C LEU A 183 -1.10 4.57 3.41
N ILE A 184 -1.34 4.42 4.72
CA ILE A 184 -1.24 5.54 5.67
C ILE A 184 0.20 6.03 5.73
N ALA A 185 1.16 5.11 5.84
CA ALA A 185 2.58 5.44 5.83
C ALA A 185 3.01 6.16 4.54
N MET A 186 2.50 5.74 3.38
CA MET A 186 2.72 6.41 2.10
C MET A 186 2.11 7.82 2.10
N GLY A 187 0.88 8.00 2.58
CA GLY A 187 0.26 9.31 2.68
C GLY A 187 1.08 10.29 3.53
N ARG A 188 1.56 9.83 4.69
CA ARG A 188 2.45 10.60 5.57
C ARG A 188 3.81 10.86 4.91
N ALA A 189 4.39 9.87 4.23
CA ALA A 189 5.67 9.99 3.52
C ALA A 189 5.60 10.97 2.35
N LEU A 190 4.50 10.99 1.60
CA LEU A 190 4.26 11.88 0.46
C LEU A 190 4.05 13.33 0.91
N THR A 191 3.25 13.53 1.96
CA THR A 191 2.97 14.87 2.48
C THR A 191 4.10 15.42 3.36
N GLY A 192 4.91 14.54 3.93
CA GLY A 192 5.89 14.86 4.96
C GLY A 192 5.29 15.13 6.34
N ASN A 193 3.98 14.90 6.50
CA ASN A 193 3.26 15.13 7.75
C ASN A 193 3.22 13.83 8.55
N MET A 194 4.24 13.60 9.36
CA MET A 194 4.23 12.54 10.37
C MET A 194 3.66 13.11 11.68
N PRO A 195 2.48 12.67 12.15
CA PRO A 195 1.95 13.11 13.43
C PRO A 195 2.79 12.57 14.60
N GLU A 196 2.76 13.27 15.75
CA GLU A 196 3.39 12.78 16.99
C GLU A 196 2.71 11.50 17.48
N ASP A 197 1.38 11.43 17.41
CA ASP A 197 0.60 10.22 17.66
C ASP A 197 0.35 9.47 16.35
N SER A 198 0.96 8.28 16.24
CA SER A 198 0.79 7.40 15.09
C SER A 198 -0.66 6.98 14.84
N SER A 199 -1.51 7.00 15.87
CA SER A 199 -2.93 6.65 15.85
C SER A 199 -3.82 7.73 15.25
N THR A 200 -3.25 8.88 14.86
CA THR A 200 -4.01 9.95 14.19
C THR A 200 -4.70 9.42 12.94
N ASP A 201 -6.02 9.62 12.84
CA ASP A 201 -6.85 9.20 11.70
C ASP A 201 -6.84 10.25 10.57
N ASP A 202 -5.67 10.41 9.94
CA ASP A 202 -5.34 11.40 8.91
C ASP A 202 -5.58 10.89 7.48
N PHE A 203 -5.37 9.60 7.20
CA PHE A 203 -5.56 8.99 5.88
C PHE A 203 -6.62 7.89 5.87
N LYS A 204 -7.63 8.05 5.01
CA LYS A 204 -8.76 7.12 4.90
C LYS A 204 -8.43 5.98 3.93
N VAL A 205 -8.24 4.77 4.47
CA VAL A 205 -7.80 3.58 3.71
C VAL A 205 -8.89 2.50 3.62
N PHE A 206 -10.03 2.86 3.05
CA PHE A 206 -11.12 1.92 2.76
C PHE A 206 -10.72 0.90 1.69
N THR A 207 -11.32 -0.30 1.72
CA THR A 207 -11.04 -1.29 0.68
C THR A 207 -11.52 -0.83 -0.68
N ALA A 208 -10.66 -0.95 -1.70
CA ALA A 208 -10.85 -0.36 -3.03
C ALA A 208 -11.13 1.15 -3.05
N GLY A 209 -10.96 1.84 -1.91
CA GLY A 209 -10.98 3.30 -1.84
C GLY A 209 -9.67 3.87 -2.35
N MET A 210 -9.72 5.09 -2.87
CA MET A 210 -8.58 5.71 -3.52
C MET A 210 -8.29 7.12 -3.02
N SER A 211 -7.02 7.39 -2.78
CA SER A 211 -6.49 8.72 -2.50
C SER A 211 -5.68 9.24 -3.69
N THR A 212 -5.72 10.55 -3.91
CA THR A 212 -5.01 11.22 -5.01
C THR A 212 -4.07 12.26 -4.44
N PHE A 213 -2.82 12.20 -4.91
CA PHE A 213 -1.75 13.10 -4.52
C PHE A 213 -1.25 13.85 -5.75
N LYS A 214 -1.09 15.17 -5.60
CA LYS A 214 -0.51 16.05 -6.63
C LYS A 214 0.85 16.55 -6.17
N ARG A 215 1.86 16.45 -7.04
CA ARG A 215 3.21 16.94 -6.70
C ARG A 215 3.19 18.46 -6.52
N ARG A 216 3.85 18.95 -5.48
CA ARG A 216 4.00 20.40 -5.26
C ARG A 216 4.93 21.03 -6.29
N ALA A 217 4.67 22.29 -6.64
CA ALA A 217 5.56 23.04 -7.51
C ALA A 217 6.93 23.28 -6.84
N LEU A 218 8.01 23.18 -7.64
CA LEU A 218 9.37 23.53 -7.24
C LEU A 218 9.41 25.00 -6.77
N GLY A 219 9.42 25.22 -5.45
CA GLY A 219 9.38 26.55 -4.84
C GLY A 219 8.50 26.64 -3.59
N SER A 220 7.60 25.68 -3.35
CA SER A 220 6.75 25.63 -2.15
C SER A 220 7.45 25.08 -0.90
N ARG A 221 8.79 25.06 -0.86
CA ARG A 221 9.53 24.62 0.33
C ARG A 221 9.44 25.74 1.37
N SER A 222 8.90 25.46 2.54
CA SER A 222 9.14 26.30 3.71
C SER A 222 10.65 26.29 3.95
N SER A 223 11.27 27.45 3.78
CA SER A 223 12.68 27.67 4.03
C SER A 223 12.95 27.64 5.52
N ASP A 224 12.98 26.46 6.13
CA ASP A 224 13.57 26.31 7.46
C ASP A 224 14.54 25.12 7.48
N GLU A 225 15.79 25.51 7.70
CA GLU A 225 17.00 24.78 8.08
C GLU A 225 17.62 23.73 7.14
N SER A 226 18.76 24.15 6.56
CA SER A 226 19.80 23.30 6.04
C SER A 226 20.54 22.57 7.18
N SER A 227 20.37 21.25 7.28
CA SER A 227 21.38 20.39 7.91
C SER A 227 21.97 19.45 6.86
N LEU A 228 23.12 19.86 6.34
CA LEU A 228 24.08 18.99 5.66
C LEU A 228 24.68 18.05 6.71
N THR A 229 24.10 16.85 6.86
CA THR A 229 24.79 15.73 7.50
C THR A 229 25.00 14.63 6.46
N SER A 230 26.26 14.49 6.05
CA SER A 230 26.74 13.34 5.27
C SER A 230 26.52 12.04 6.05
N GLY A 231 25.46 11.33 5.69
CA GLY A 231 25.15 10.00 6.20
C GLY A 231 23.91 9.48 5.49
N ARG A 232 24.06 8.47 4.64
CA ARG A 232 22.97 7.81 3.91
C ARG A 232 21.94 7.23 4.90
N PHE A 233 20.89 7.95 5.30
CA PHE A 233 19.62 7.39 5.80
C PHE A 233 18.49 8.44 5.73
N ALA A 234 17.28 7.96 5.36
CA ALA A 234 16.07 8.70 5.04
C ALA A 234 15.51 9.55 6.20
N SER A 235 16.00 10.79 6.36
CA SER A 235 15.53 11.73 7.37
C SER A 235 14.96 13.05 6.81
N SER A 236 15.00 13.29 5.50
CA SER A 236 14.54 14.58 4.93
C SER A 236 13.08 14.62 4.49
N TRP A 237 12.30 13.53 4.64
CA TRP A 237 10.91 13.50 4.17
C TRP A 237 9.92 14.08 5.19
N ARG A 238 10.25 14.09 6.48
CA ARG A 238 9.39 14.63 7.55
C ARG A 238 9.39 16.17 7.55
N GLY A 239 8.53 16.78 8.36
CA GLY A 239 8.43 18.23 8.52
C GLY A 239 7.78 18.92 7.31
N GLY A 240 6.83 18.26 6.66
CA GLY A 240 6.14 18.80 5.47
C GLY A 240 6.99 18.79 4.19
N ASN A 241 8.16 18.15 4.20
CA ASN A 241 9.03 18.05 3.03
C ASN A 241 8.51 17.04 1.99
N GLY A 242 8.10 15.85 2.45
CA GLY A 242 7.65 14.75 1.64
C GLY A 242 8.73 14.13 0.74
N VAL A 243 8.58 12.85 0.39
CA VAL A 243 9.45 12.17 -0.56
C VAL A 243 9.27 12.73 -1.98
N GLY A 244 10.32 12.69 -2.81
CA GLY A 244 10.25 13.17 -4.19
C GLY A 244 9.88 14.67 -4.35
N GLY A 245 10.11 15.51 -3.34
CA GLY A 245 9.77 16.94 -3.36
C GLY A 245 8.40 17.30 -2.78
N GLY A 246 7.66 16.31 -2.29
CA GLY A 246 6.44 16.48 -1.52
C GLY A 246 5.18 16.72 -2.33
N TRP A 247 4.06 16.34 -1.72
CA TRP A 247 2.79 16.14 -2.41
C TRP A 247 1.61 16.61 -1.56
N ASP A 248 0.59 17.13 -2.22
CA ASP A 248 -0.68 17.50 -1.60
C ASP A 248 -1.71 16.38 -1.81
N CYS A 249 -2.32 15.91 -0.72
CA CYS A 249 -3.45 14.99 -0.78
C CYS A 249 -4.71 15.77 -1.17
N VAL A 250 -5.12 15.67 -2.43
CA VAL A 250 -6.28 16.40 -2.98
C VAL A 250 -7.58 15.59 -2.89
N VAL A 251 -7.47 14.27 -2.72
CA VAL A 251 -8.57 13.33 -2.47
C VAL A 251 -8.10 12.30 -1.46
N ASN A 252 -8.89 12.05 -0.40
CA ASN A 252 -8.53 11.16 0.70
C ASN A 252 -9.58 10.06 0.88
N GLY A 253 -9.35 8.87 0.31
CA GLY A 253 -10.20 7.70 0.45
C GLY A 253 -11.56 7.78 -0.27
N GLU A 254 -11.59 8.31 -1.49
CA GLU A 254 -12.80 8.35 -2.34
C GLU A 254 -13.37 6.95 -2.54
N CYS A 255 -14.68 6.80 -2.30
CA CYS A 255 -15.42 5.55 -2.46
C CYS A 255 -16.74 5.74 -3.22
N LYS A 256 -17.01 6.93 -3.79
CA LYS A 256 -18.30 7.24 -4.43
C LYS A 256 -18.64 6.35 -5.64
N TYR A 257 -17.62 5.73 -6.24
CA TYR A 257 -17.75 4.81 -7.37
C TYR A 257 -18.06 3.37 -6.93
N LEU A 258 -17.94 3.06 -5.64
CA LEU A 258 -18.26 1.73 -5.10
C LEU A 258 -19.75 1.65 -4.80
N SER A 259 -20.41 0.57 -5.25
CA SER A 259 -21.85 0.39 -5.06
C SER A 259 -22.28 0.38 -3.59
N ASN A 260 -21.41 -0.10 -2.70
CA ASN A 260 -21.63 -0.12 -1.25
C ASN A 260 -20.94 1.03 -0.50
N GLY A 261 -20.30 1.96 -1.21
CA GLY A 261 -19.55 3.05 -0.60
C GLY A 261 -18.33 2.56 0.19
N ALA A 262 -17.98 3.31 1.25
CA ALA A 262 -16.78 3.08 2.04
C ALA A 262 -16.94 1.89 3.00
N GLU A 263 -16.04 0.90 2.88
CA GLU A 263 -16.03 -0.29 3.73
C GLU A 263 -14.66 -0.49 4.39
N ARG A 264 -14.67 -0.99 5.63
CA ARG A 264 -13.47 -1.52 6.34
C ARG A 264 -12.31 -0.54 6.47
N GLY A 265 -12.60 0.73 6.81
CA GLY A 265 -11.58 1.71 7.18
C GLY A 265 -10.67 1.18 8.29
N TRP A 266 -9.44 1.66 8.31
CA TRP A 266 -8.41 1.23 9.27
C TRP A 266 -7.48 2.41 9.58
N HIS A 267 -6.98 2.48 10.80
CA HIS A 267 -5.89 3.36 11.23
C HIS A 267 -5.07 2.63 12.30
N PHE A 268 -3.87 3.12 12.58
CA PHE A 268 -3.04 2.57 13.66
C PHE A 268 -3.74 2.74 15.01
N HIS A 269 -3.56 1.79 15.90
CA HIS A 269 -4.10 1.80 17.26
C HIS A 269 -3.00 1.52 18.29
N GLY A 270 -2.29 2.58 18.71
CA GLY A 270 -1.23 2.45 19.72
C GLY A 270 -0.04 1.62 19.25
N GLU A 271 0.59 0.89 20.17
CA GLU A 271 1.67 -0.06 19.86
C GLU A 271 1.08 -1.39 19.38
N GLU A 272 1.45 -1.82 18.18
CA GLU A 272 0.99 -3.07 17.57
C GLU A 272 2.15 -4.05 17.30
N ASP A 273 3.19 -4.01 18.14
CA ASP A 273 4.28 -4.98 18.09
C ASP A 273 3.89 -6.31 18.77
N PHE A 274 4.49 -7.42 18.33
CA PHE A 274 4.22 -8.74 18.92
C PHE A 274 4.93 -8.95 20.26
N ASN A 275 5.87 -8.07 20.63
CA ASN A 275 6.59 -8.17 21.91
C ASN A 275 5.77 -7.64 23.10
N SER A 276 4.83 -6.72 22.84
CA SER A 276 3.91 -6.14 23.81
C SER A 276 2.62 -6.96 23.97
N MET A 277 2.39 -7.91 23.07
CA MET A 277 1.29 -8.87 23.19
C MET A 277 1.51 -9.76 24.42
N PRO A 278 0.47 -9.99 25.25
CA PRO A 278 0.61 -10.84 26.43
C PRO A 278 1.05 -12.25 26.01
N SER A 279 2.09 -12.76 26.66
CA SER A 279 2.61 -14.10 26.41
C SER A 279 1.55 -15.14 26.80
N SER A 280 1.02 -15.82 25.79
CA SER A 280 0.24 -17.06 25.89
C SER A 280 -0.65 -17.20 27.13
N GLY A 281 -1.73 -16.42 27.16
CA GLY A 281 -2.98 -16.81 27.81
C GLY A 281 -4.05 -16.77 26.72
N VAL A 282 -4.80 -17.86 26.55
CA VAL A 282 -5.96 -17.92 25.66
C VAL A 282 -6.76 -16.62 25.82
N VAL A 283 -6.87 -15.82 24.76
CA VAL A 283 -7.80 -14.69 24.73
C VAL A 283 -9.19 -15.30 24.64
N GLU A 284 -9.73 -15.71 25.79
CA GLU A 284 -11.17 -15.86 25.93
C GLU A 284 -11.76 -14.45 25.82
N ASP A 285 -12.69 -14.33 24.89
CA ASP A 285 -13.54 -13.18 24.63
C ASP A 285 -14.03 -12.56 25.96
N SER A 286 -13.45 -11.44 26.36
CA SER A 286 -14.06 -10.56 27.36
C SER A 286 -15.09 -9.68 26.67
N GLY A 287 -16.08 -10.34 26.08
CA GLY A 287 -17.36 -9.75 25.75
C GLY A 287 -17.96 -9.23 27.05
N SER A 288 -18.11 -7.91 27.14
CA SER A 288 -18.89 -7.23 28.16
C SER A 288 -20.24 -7.93 28.29
N ARG A 289 -20.42 -8.67 29.40
CA ARG A 289 -21.72 -9.12 29.85
C ARG A 289 -22.48 -7.90 30.33
N ASP A 290 -23.22 -7.28 29.42
CA ASP A 290 -24.44 -6.57 29.80
C ASP A 290 -25.61 -7.19 29.04
N ASP A 291 -26.60 -7.58 29.85
CA ASP A 291 -27.78 -8.36 29.56
C ASP A 291 -28.68 -7.82 28.43
N ILE A 292 -28.98 -8.63 27.40
CA ILE A 292 -30.29 -8.65 26.71
C ILE A 292 -30.57 -10.08 26.17
N PRO A 293 -31.77 -10.66 26.41
CA PRO A 293 -32.02 -12.08 26.18
C PRO A 293 -32.39 -12.43 24.72
N ARG A 294 -31.68 -13.45 24.21
CA ARG A 294 -32.19 -14.60 23.44
C ARG A 294 -33.37 -14.34 22.47
N ALA A 295 -33.05 -14.13 21.19
CA ALA A 295 -33.81 -14.71 20.09
C ALA A 295 -32.91 -14.91 18.87
N ALA A 296 -32.82 -16.17 18.43
CA ALA A 296 -32.11 -16.58 17.23
C ALA A 296 -32.77 -16.01 15.97
N THR A 297 -31.99 -15.69 14.93
CA THR A 297 -31.78 -16.56 13.74
C THR A 297 -31.04 -15.78 12.65
N LYS A 298 -29.96 -16.41 12.18
CA LYS A 298 -29.15 -16.23 10.95
C LYS A 298 -29.97 -15.70 9.76
N LEU A 299 -29.44 -14.84 8.89
CA LEU A 299 -28.26 -15.04 8.02
C LEU A 299 -27.43 -13.75 7.89
#